data_AF-A0A7J7IZR1-F1
#
_entry.id   AF-A0A7J7IZR1-F1
#
_cell.length_a   1.000
_cell.length_b   1.000
_cell.length_c   1.000
_cell.angle_alpha   90.00
_cell.angle_beta   90.00
_cell.angle_gamma   90.00
#
_symmetry.space_group_name_H-M   'P 1'
#
loop_
_entity.id
_entity.type
_entity.pdbx_description
1 polymer ?
#
loop_
_entity_poly.entity_id
_entity_poly.type
_entity_poly.pdbx_seq_one_letter_code
_entity_poly.pdbx_strand_id
1 'polypeptide(L)'
;MSLVTQTETRIKIPSPNTLFKLFRAINSQYAWSTNLTLSLKQLELVGFLKPCTLLVCGSSVHINSLHKAWINNQIIGPAGYQVNCLGELSSLHIELINSLPGKPLPDTLYHLIGRLNNSKVPATVASLMAELHKYYQCLHSQPPTDQLVFETLNSMVTEKELVLKGS
;
A
#
# COMPACT_ATOMS: atom_id res chain seq x y z
N MET A 1 -18.69 -42.54 -8.79
CA MET A 1 -17.42 -41.79 -8.78
C MET A 1 -17.79 -40.31 -8.77
N SER A 2 -17.79 -39.68 -7.60
CA SER A 2 -18.32 -38.32 -7.42
C SER A 2 -17.17 -37.37 -7.13
N LEU A 3 -17.02 -36.34 -7.98
CA LEU A 3 -16.05 -35.27 -7.81
C LEU A 3 -16.65 -34.23 -6.87
N VAL A 4 -16.13 -34.15 -5.64
CA VAL A 4 -16.38 -33.03 -4.73
C VAL A 4 -15.39 -31.93 -5.11
N THR A 5 -15.87 -30.89 -5.78
CA THR A 5 -15.10 -29.64 -5.90
C THR A 5 -15.10 -28.95 -4.54
N GLN A 6 -13.95 -28.96 -3.87
CA GLN A 6 -13.70 -28.05 -2.75
C GLN A 6 -13.71 -26.62 -3.30
N THR A 7 -14.79 -25.89 -3.04
CA THR A 7 -14.77 -24.43 -3.13
C THR A 7 -13.88 -23.93 -2.01
N GLU A 8 -12.65 -23.55 -2.32
CA GLU A 8 -11.82 -22.72 -1.44
C GLU A 8 -12.61 -21.44 -1.11
N THR A 9 -13.27 -21.41 0.04
CA THR A 9 -13.84 -20.20 0.58
C THR A 9 -12.70 -19.29 0.98
N ARG A 10 -12.23 -18.46 0.04
CA ARG A 10 -11.41 -17.28 0.32
C ARG A 10 -12.11 -16.53 1.46
N ILE A 11 -11.55 -16.57 2.67
CA ILE A 11 -12.11 -15.86 3.82
C ILE A 11 -12.16 -14.39 3.42
N LYS A 12 -13.35 -13.89 3.11
CA LYS A 12 -13.55 -12.49 2.76
C LYS A 12 -13.31 -11.67 4.03
N ILE A 13 -12.14 -11.04 4.10
CA ILE A 13 -11.87 -10.04 5.13
C ILE A 13 -12.93 -8.94 4.95
N PRO A 14 -13.78 -8.68 5.97
CA PRO A 14 -14.80 -7.66 5.89
C PRO A 14 -14.16 -6.29 5.65
N SER A 15 -14.87 -5.42 4.93
CA SER A 15 -14.42 -4.05 4.76
C SER A 15 -14.24 -3.36 6.13
N PRO A 16 -13.35 -2.36 6.27
CA PRO A 16 -13.17 -1.66 7.54
C PRO A 16 -14.48 -1.10 8.12
N ASN A 17 -15.35 -0.57 7.26
CA ASN A 17 -16.68 -0.11 7.64
C ASN A 17 -17.56 -1.23 8.20
N THR A 18 -17.52 -2.41 7.58
CA THR A 18 -18.24 -3.59 8.07
C THR A 18 -17.69 -4.03 9.42
N LEU A 19 -16.36 -4.11 9.56
CA LEU A 19 -15.72 -4.52 10.81
C LEU A 19 -16.03 -3.55 11.95
N PHE A 20 -16.01 -2.23 11.68
CA PHE A 20 -16.37 -1.21 12.66
C PHE A 20 -17.85 -1.30 13.09
N LYS A 21 -18.77 -1.52 12.14
CA LYS A 21 -20.19 -1.73 12.46
C LYS A 21 -20.39 -2.97 13.33
N LEU A 22 -19.71 -4.07 13.02
CA LEU A 22 -19.76 -5.29 13.83
C LEU A 22 -19.17 -5.07 15.23
N PHE A 23 -18.06 -4.34 15.34
CA PHE A 23 -17.46 -3.96 16.62
C PHE A 23 -18.42 -3.15 17.48
N ARG A 24 -19.09 -2.14 16.90
CA ARG A 24 -20.11 -1.36 17.60
C ARG A 24 -21.30 -2.21 18.02
N ALA A 25 -21.77 -3.10 17.16
CA ALA A 25 -22.92 -3.96 17.43
C ALA A 25 -22.65 -4.91 18.59
N ILE A 26 -21.53 -5.66 18.54
CA ILE A 26 -21.20 -6.63 19.59
C ILE A 26 -20.97 -5.93 20.94
N ASN A 27 -20.25 -4.82 20.97
CA ASN A 27 -19.98 -4.11 22.21
C ASN A 27 -21.19 -3.33 22.75
N SER A 28 -22.16 -2.96 21.89
CA SER A 28 -23.43 -2.37 22.36
C SER A 28 -24.38 -3.42 22.93
N GLN A 29 -24.34 -4.65 22.41
CA GLN A 29 -25.15 -5.76 22.90
C GLN A 29 -24.69 -6.25 24.29
N TYR A 30 -23.37 -6.30 24.50
CA TYR A 30 -22.75 -6.77 25.74
C TYR A 30 -22.16 -5.63 26.59
N ALA A 31 -22.64 -4.40 26.40
CA ALA A 31 -22.13 -3.25 27.12
C ALA A 31 -22.42 -3.37 28.63
N TRP A 32 -21.37 -3.23 29.43
CA TRP A 32 -21.46 -3.20 30.90
C TRP A 32 -21.97 -1.86 31.44
N SER A 33 -22.14 -0.85 30.58
CA SER A 33 -22.71 0.45 30.95
C SER A 33 -23.47 1.13 29.81
N THR A 34 -24.47 1.92 30.16
CA THR A 34 -25.20 2.81 29.25
C THR A 34 -24.26 3.86 28.63
N ASN A 35 -23.28 4.34 29.39
CA ASN A 35 -22.27 5.29 28.91
C ASN A 35 -21.40 4.71 27.79
N LEU A 36 -20.99 3.44 27.90
CA LEU A 36 -20.27 2.76 26.83
C LEU A 36 -21.15 2.61 25.59
N THR A 37 -22.42 2.21 25.76
CA THR A 37 -23.36 2.07 24.64
C THR A 37 -23.56 3.39 23.89
N LEU A 38 -23.75 4.50 24.61
CA LEU A 38 -23.86 5.83 24.03
C LEU A 38 -22.57 6.24 23.34
N SER A 39 -21.42 5.99 23.97
CA SER A 39 -20.12 6.33 23.41
C SER A 39 -19.84 5.58 22.11
N LEU A 40 -20.12 4.27 22.06
CA LEU A 40 -19.99 3.46 20.84
C LEU A 40 -20.87 3.99 19.70
N LYS A 41 -22.02 4.60 20.00
CA LYS A 41 -22.89 5.20 18.97
C LYS A 41 -22.28 6.46 18.36
N GLN A 42 -21.55 7.23 19.17
CA GLN A 42 -20.93 8.51 18.81
C GLN A 42 -19.50 8.36 18.27
N LEU A 43 -18.92 7.15 18.29
CA LEU A 43 -17.64 6.88 17.65
C LEU A 43 -17.79 6.85 16.12
N GLU A 44 -16.81 7.42 15.44
CA GLU A 44 -16.69 7.45 13.99
C GLU A 44 -15.41 6.74 13.53
N LEU A 45 -15.47 6.08 12.38
CA LEU A 45 -14.30 5.46 11.76
C LEU A 45 -13.60 6.50 10.88
N VAL A 46 -12.34 6.82 11.19
CA VAL A 46 -11.53 7.80 10.43
C VAL A 46 -10.51 7.14 9.52
N GLY A 47 -10.20 5.87 9.75
CA GLY A 47 -9.21 5.19 8.93
C GLY A 47 -9.03 3.73 9.30
N PHE A 48 -8.17 3.08 8.52
CA PHE A 48 -7.83 1.68 8.70
C PHE A 48 -6.39 1.42 8.28
N LEU A 49 -5.61 0.83 9.19
CA LEU A 49 -4.27 0.35 8.86
C LEU A 49 -4.35 -1.17 8.64
N LYS A 50 -3.90 -1.61 7.47
CA LYS A 50 -3.83 -3.04 7.16
C LYS A 50 -2.81 -3.73 8.09
N PRO A 51 -3.08 -4.97 8.54
CA PRO A 51 -4.23 -5.79 8.15
C PRO A 51 -5.50 -5.62 9.00
N CYS A 52 -5.44 -5.10 10.24
CA CYS A 52 -6.55 -5.22 11.22
C CYS A 52 -6.71 -4.05 12.22
N THR A 53 -6.18 -2.85 11.94
CA THR A 53 -6.26 -1.73 12.89
C THR A 53 -7.32 -0.72 12.47
N LEU A 54 -8.36 -0.54 13.29
CA LEU A 54 -9.37 0.51 13.10
C LEU A 54 -8.90 1.79 13.79
N LEU A 55 -8.92 2.91 13.06
CA LEU A 55 -8.70 4.23 13.62
C LEU A 55 -10.06 4.88 13.85
N VAL A 56 -10.37 5.20 15.10
CA VAL A 56 -11.65 5.79 15.49
C VAL A 56 -11.46 7.15 16.13
N CYS A 57 -12.44 8.03 15.96
CA CYS A 57 -12.49 9.32 16.65
C CYS A 57 -13.83 9.50 17.36
N GLY A 58 -13.86 10.47 18.27
CA GLY A 58 -15.04 10.88 19.03
C GLY A 58 -14.66 11.96 20.04
N SER A 59 -15.65 12.49 20.76
CA SER A 59 -15.38 13.42 21.86
C SER A 59 -14.54 12.76 22.96
N SER A 60 -13.83 13.56 23.77
CA SER A 60 -13.03 13.08 24.89
C SER A 60 -13.83 12.19 25.86
N VAL A 61 -15.11 12.52 26.07
CA VAL A 61 -16.02 11.72 26.92
C VAL A 61 -16.20 10.31 26.34
N HIS A 62 -16.40 10.20 25.03
CA HIS A 62 -16.64 8.90 24.39
C HIS A 62 -15.38 8.04 24.32
N ILE A 63 -14.23 8.66 24.02
CA ILE A 63 -12.92 7.99 24.05
C ILE A 63 -12.60 7.49 25.46
N ASN A 64 -12.79 8.33 26.49
CA ASN A 64 -12.57 7.94 27.89
C ASN A 64 -13.47 6.78 28.33
N SER A 65 -14.73 6.73 27.87
CA SER A 65 -15.61 5.60 28.14
C SER A 65 -15.10 4.30 27.50
N LEU A 66 -14.54 4.38 26.29
CA LEU A 66 -13.94 3.24 25.60
C LEU A 66 -12.67 2.75 26.32
N HIS A 67 -11.80 3.67 26.74
CA HIS A 67 -10.59 3.35 27.53
C HIS A 67 -10.94 2.63 28.84
N LYS A 68 -11.94 3.12 29.59
CA LYS A 68 -12.39 2.49 30.83
C LYS A 68 -12.90 1.06 30.58
N ALA A 69 -13.69 0.86 29.54
CA ALA A 69 -14.16 -0.47 29.17
C ALA A 69 -13.02 -1.41 28.77
N TRP A 70 -12.00 -0.90 28.07
CA TRP A 70 -10.81 -1.68 27.71
C TRP A 70 -10.01 -2.14 28.93
N ILE A 71 -9.67 -1.23 29.85
CA ILE A 71 -8.90 -1.54 31.07
C ILE A 71 -9.63 -2.58 31.93
N ASN A 72 -10.97 -2.55 31.92
CA ASN A 72 -11.80 -3.51 32.65
C ASN A 72 -12.05 -4.82 31.89
N ASN A 73 -11.39 -5.06 30.73
CA ASN A 73 -11.58 -6.22 29.86
C ASN A 73 -13.03 -6.41 29.38
N GLN A 74 -13.75 -5.31 29.14
CA GLN A 74 -15.17 -5.32 28.73
C GLN A 74 -15.35 -5.13 27.22
N ILE A 75 -14.26 -5.04 26.45
CA ILE A 75 -14.28 -4.87 25.01
C ILE A 75 -14.16 -6.22 24.31
N ILE A 76 -15.04 -6.46 23.36
CA ILE A 76 -15.17 -7.74 22.65
C ILE A 76 -14.89 -7.51 21.15
N GLY A 77 -14.13 -8.43 20.56
CA GLY A 77 -13.90 -8.46 19.12
C GLY A 77 -15.11 -9.02 18.34
N PRO A 78 -15.36 -8.54 17.11
CA PRO A 78 -16.31 -9.20 16.20
C PRO A 78 -15.98 -10.68 15.97
N ALA A 79 -16.94 -11.47 15.48
CA ALA A 79 -16.74 -12.89 15.19
C ALA A 79 -15.51 -13.12 14.29
N GLY A 80 -14.58 -13.98 14.75
CA GLY A 80 -13.31 -14.26 14.07
C GLY A 80 -12.19 -13.23 14.33
N TYR A 81 -12.43 -12.23 15.18
CA TYR A 81 -11.46 -11.19 15.54
C TYR A 81 -11.31 -11.08 17.06
N GLN A 82 -10.12 -10.73 17.50
CA GLN A 82 -9.83 -10.34 18.88
C GLN A 82 -9.26 -8.92 18.89
N VAL A 83 -9.71 -8.12 19.86
CA VAL A 83 -9.10 -6.81 20.11
C VAL A 83 -7.89 -7.05 21.01
N ASN A 84 -6.69 -6.94 20.44
CA ASN A 84 -5.44 -7.22 21.16
C ASN A 84 -4.83 -5.97 21.80
N CYS A 85 -5.16 -4.79 21.26
CA CYS A 85 -4.63 -3.53 21.74
C CYS A 85 -5.62 -2.40 21.51
N LEU A 86 -5.56 -1.41 22.40
CA LEU A 86 -6.19 -0.12 22.25
C LEU A 86 -5.13 0.94 22.57
N GLY A 87 -4.94 1.89 21.65
CA GLY A 87 -3.97 2.97 21.78
C GLY A 87 -4.62 4.32 21.50
N GLU A 88 -4.09 5.35 22.14
CA GLU A 88 -4.45 6.74 21.88
C GLU A 88 -3.40 7.39 20.98
N LEU A 89 -3.84 8.10 19.95
CA LEU A 89 -2.98 8.83 19.03
C LEU A 89 -3.09 10.32 19.36
N SER A 90 -2.08 10.87 20.02
CA SER A 90 -2.01 12.29 20.40
C SER A 90 -1.65 13.20 19.22
N SER A 91 -0.77 12.73 18.33
CA SER A 91 -0.46 13.40 17.07
C SER A 91 -0.06 12.38 16.00
N LEU A 92 -0.55 12.60 14.78
CA LEU A 92 -0.19 11.78 13.61
C LEU A 92 0.69 12.65 12.69
N HIS A 93 1.98 12.32 12.61
CA HIS A 93 2.89 12.98 11.67
C HIS A 93 2.90 12.19 10.35
N ILE A 94 2.24 12.75 9.33
CA ILE A 94 2.33 12.22 7.96
C ILE A 94 3.33 13.10 7.22
N GLU A 95 4.46 12.50 6.85
CA GLU A 95 5.39 13.11 5.92
C GLU A 95 5.27 12.40 4.58
N LEU A 96 5.02 13.19 3.53
CA LEU A 96 5.14 12.69 2.16
C LEU A 96 6.61 12.46 1.88
N ILE A 97 7.05 11.22 1.97
CA ILE A 97 8.35 10.83 1.44
C ILE A 97 8.20 10.87 -0.08
N ASN A 98 8.64 11.97 -0.68
CA ASN A 98 8.82 12.04 -2.12
C ASN A 98 9.74 10.88 -2.50
N SER A 99 9.23 9.97 -3.34
CA SER A 99 10.04 8.90 -3.91
C SER A 99 11.35 9.50 -4.43
N LEU A 100 12.48 8.87 -4.07
CA LEU A 100 13.80 9.21 -4.59
C LEU A 100 13.72 9.66 -6.06
N PRO A 101 14.51 10.65 -6.51
CA PRO A 101 14.61 10.94 -7.93
C PRO A 101 14.85 9.61 -8.66
N GLY A 102 14.07 9.38 -9.73
CA GLY A 102 14.09 8.13 -10.46
C GLY A 102 15.52 7.67 -10.73
N LYS A 103 15.72 6.35 -10.74
CA LYS A 103 17.00 5.71 -11.05
C LYS A 103 17.72 6.49 -12.17
N PRO A 104 18.99 6.90 -11.98
CA PRO A 104 19.71 7.71 -12.97
C PRO A 104 19.54 7.15 -14.39
N LEU A 105 19.42 8.05 -15.37
CA LEU A 105 19.21 7.66 -16.75
C LEU A 105 20.25 6.63 -17.26
N PRO A 106 21.55 6.73 -16.94
CA PRO A 106 22.54 5.71 -17.33
C PRO A 106 22.18 4.31 -16.82
N ASP A 107 21.83 4.20 -15.53
CA ASP A 107 21.51 2.91 -14.93
C ASP A 107 20.19 2.33 -15.46
N THR A 108 19.26 3.20 -15.84
CA THR A 108 18.00 2.82 -16.50
C THR A 108 18.29 2.29 -17.91
N LEU A 109 19.09 3.00 -18.71
CA LEU A 109 19.50 2.57 -20.05
C LEU A 109 20.27 1.25 -20.00
N TYR A 110 21.23 1.10 -19.08
CA TYR A 110 21.98 -0.14 -18.88
C TYR A 110 21.05 -1.33 -18.61
N HIS A 111 20.06 -1.14 -17.72
CA HIS A 111 19.08 -2.17 -17.39
C HIS A 111 18.22 -2.57 -18.61
N LEU A 112 17.75 -1.58 -19.38
CA LEU A 112 16.92 -1.82 -20.57
C LEU A 112 17.71 -2.52 -21.67
N ILE A 113 18.97 -2.13 -21.91
CA ILE A 113 19.87 -2.78 -22.85
C ILE A 113 20.10 -4.24 -22.44
N GLY A 114 20.40 -4.50 -21.16
CA GLY A 114 20.55 -5.85 -20.65
C GLY A 114 19.31 -6.71 -20.86
N ARG A 115 18.11 -6.14 -20.67
CA ARG A 115 16.84 -6.83 -20.91
C ARG A 115 16.59 -7.15 -22.38
N LEU A 116 16.89 -6.22 -23.29
CA LEU A 116 16.80 -6.45 -24.74
C LEU A 116 17.75 -7.57 -25.17
N ASN A 117 19.00 -7.51 -24.71
CA ASN A 117 20.02 -8.53 -24.99
C ASN A 117 19.59 -9.92 -24.48
N ASN A 118 19.08 -10.02 -23.25
CA ASN A 118 18.58 -11.28 -22.68
C ASN A 118 17.36 -11.82 -23.44
N SER A 119 16.55 -10.94 -24.01
CA SER A 119 15.38 -11.31 -24.82
C SER A 119 15.75 -11.64 -26.28
N LYS A 120 17.04 -11.64 -26.63
CA LYS A 120 17.57 -11.79 -28.00
C LYS A 120 17.00 -10.76 -29.00
N VAL A 121 16.53 -9.63 -28.50
CA VAL A 121 16.10 -8.49 -29.33
C VAL A 121 17.30 -7.58 -29.54
N PRO A 122 17.64 -7.20 -30.78
CA PRO A 122 18.73 -6.26 -31.03
C PRO A 122 18.50 -4.94 -30.28
N ALA A 123 19.46 -4.53 -29.44
CA ALA A 123 19.40 -3.28 -28.69
C ALA A 123 19.71 -2.06 -29.58
N THR A 124 18.85 -1.83 -30.57
CA THR A 124 18.90 -0.63 -31.42
C THR A 124 18.35 0.58 -30.67
N VAL A 125 18.68 1.79 -31.12
CA VAL A 125 18.12 3.04 -30.57
C VAL A 125 16.59 3.00 -30.61
N ALA A 126 15.98 2.56 -31.71
CA ALA A 126 14.52 2.48 -31.84
C ALA A 126 13.88 1.54 -30.80
N SER A 127 14.43 0.33 -30.63
CA SER A 127 13.95 -0.62 -29.62
C SER A 127 14.17 -0.14 -28.19
N LEU A 128 15.27 0.57 -27.94
CA LEU A 128 15.60 1.11 -26.63
C LEU A 128 14.65 2.26 -26.27
N MET A 129 14.39 3.18 -27.20
CA MET A 129 13.43 4.27 -27.01
C MET A 129 12.00 3.75 -26.79
N ALA A 130 11.59 2.70 -27.50
CA ALA A 130 10.28 2.07 -27.28
C ALA A 130 10.15 1.50 -25.85
N GLU A 131 11.16 0.79 -25.36
CA GLU A 131 11.15 0.25 -24.00
C GLU A 131 11.34 1.31 -22.92
N LEU A 132 12.07 2.39 -23.20
CA LEU A 132 12.21 3.54 -22.32
C LEU A 132 10.86 4.25 -22.14
N HIS A 133 10.13 4.53 -23.23
CA HIS A 133 8.79 5.11 -23.16
C HIS A 133 7.83 4.23 -22.33
N LYS A 134 7.87 2.92 -22.54
CA LYS A 134 7.06 1.97 -21.76
C LYS A 134 7.43 1.98 -20.27
N TYR A 135 8.73 2.08 -19.96
CA TYR A 135 9.22 2.18 -18.58
C TYR A 135 8.69 3.43 -17.88
N TYR A 136 8.81 4.60 -18.50
CA TYR A 136 8.33 5.87 -17.94
C TYR A 136 6.79 5.96 -17.89
N GLN A 137 6.08 5.32 -18.83
CA GLN A 137 4.62 5.20 -18.79
C GLN A 137 4.15 4.40 -17.57
N CYS A 138 4.82 3.29 -17.24
CA CYS A 138 4.53 2.52 -16.01
C CYS A 138 4.84 3.31 -14.72
N LEU A 139 5.75 4.28 -14.78
CA LEU A 139 6.09 5.16 -13.67
C LEU A 139 5.20 6.40 -13.56
N HIS A 140 4.26 6.59 -14.50
CA HIS A 140 3.44 7.80 -14.61
C HIS A 140 4.26 9.10 -14.61
N SER A 141 5.47 9.06 -15.19
CA SER A 141 6.40 10.19 -15.24
C SER A 141 6.74 10.57 -16.68
N GLN A 142 7.18 11.82 -16.87
CA GLN A 142 7.57 12.30 -18.19
C GLN A 142 8.89 11.61 -18.61
N PRO A 143 8.96 11.02 -19.82
CA PRO A 143 10.19 10.45 -20.33
C PRO A 143 11.25 11.54 -20.57
N PRO A 144 12.54 11.20 -20.45
CA PRO A 144 13.64 12.08 -20.85
C PRO A 144 13.56 12.40 -22.34
N THR A 145 14.08 13.56 -22.73
CA THR A 145 14.12 13.96 -24.15
C THR A 145 15.08 13.07 -24.94
N ASP A 146 14.78 12.85 -26.21
CA ASP A 146 15.63 12.08 -27.12
C ASP A 146 17.07 12.58 -27.08
N GLN A 147 17.28 13.90 -27.11
CA GLN A 147 18.60 14.52 -27.03
C GLN A 147 19.37 14.08 -25.78
N LEU A 148 18.74 14.11 -24.60
CA LEU A 148 19.36 13.70 -23.34
C LEU A 148 19.71 12.20 -23.35
N VAL A 149 18.86 11.37 -23.95
CA VAL A 149 19.12 9.93 -24.10
C VAL A 149 20.33 9.70 -25.00
N PHE A 150 20.42 10.40 -26.14
CA PHE A 150 21.56 10.30 -27.06
C PHE A 150 22.86 10.77 -26.42
N GLU A 151 22.85 11.91 -25.73
CA GLU A 151 24.00 12.44 -25.00
C GLU A 151 24.48 11.43 -23.93
N THR A 152 23.54 10.85 -23.18
CA THR A 152 23.86 9.85 -22.14
C THR A 152 24.45 8.57 -22.75
N LEU A 153 23.87 8.05 -23.84
CA LEU A 153 24.41 6.87 -24.53
C LEU A 153 25.82 7.12 -25.07
N ASN A 154 26.08 8.30 -25.63
CA ASN A 154 27.41 8.68 -26.11
C ASN A 154 28.42 8.75 -24.96
N SER A 155 28.03 9.26 -23.79
CA SER A 155 28.87 9.24 -22.58
C SER A 155 29.20 7.81 -22.16
N MET A 156 28.19 6.94 -22.04
CA MET A 156 28.37 5.54 -21.65
C MET A 156 29.26 4.75 -22.62
N VAL A 157 29.20 5.03 -23.93
CA VAL A 157 30.11 4.44 -24.93
C VAL A 157 31.53 4.98 -24.76
N THR A 158 31.68 6.28 -24.56
CA THR A 158 32.99 6.94 -24.37
C THR A 158 33.69 6.43 -23.11
N GLU A 159 32.92 6.17 -22.05
CA GLU A 159 33.38 5.64 -20.77
C GLU A 159 33.61 4.11 -20.78
N LYS A 160 33.41 3.45 -21.92
CA LYS A 160 33.52 1.98 -22.13
C LYS A 160 32.54 1.13 -21.30
N GLU A 161 31.45 1.72 -20.82
CA GLU A 161 30.37 0.99 -20.14
C GLU A 161 29.51 0.18 -21.14
N LEU A 162 29.46 0.64 -22.39
CA LEU A 162 28.78 -0.02 -23.50
C LEU A 162 29.74 -0.28 -24.66
N VAL A 163 29.58 -1.43 -25.32
CA VAL A 163 30.29 -1.76 -26.55
C VAL A 163 29.29 -1.85 -27.70
N LEU A 164 29.43 -0.96 -28.67
CA LEU A 164 28.64 -1.00 -29.90
C LEU A 164 29.10 -2.18 -30.76
N LYS A 165 28.18 -3.08 -31.10
CA LYS A 165 28.42 -4.07 -32.15
C LYS A 165 27.99 -3.44 -33.47
N GLY A 166 28.97 -3.18 -34.34
CA GLY A 166 28.72 -2.65 -35.68
C GLY A 166 27.83 -3.59 -36.49
N SER A 167 26.87 -3.00 -37.19
CA SER A 167 26.13 -3.59 -38.31
C SER A 167 26.96 -3.54 -39.58
#